data_AF-A0A8S9HN22-F1
#
_entry.id   AF-A0A8S9HN22-F1
#
_cell.length_a   1.000
_cell.length_b   1.000
_cell.length_c   1.000
_cell.angle_alpha   90.00
_cell.angle_beta   90.00
_cell.angle_gamma   90.00
#
_symmetry.space_group_name_H-M   'P 1'
#
loop_
_entity.id
_entity.type
_entity.pdbx_description
1 polymer ?
#
loop_
_entity_poly.entity_id
_entity_poly.type
_entity_poly.pdbx_seq_one_letter_code
_entity_poly.pdbx_strand_id
1 'polypeptide(L)'
;MRGKVLPIHGDGSNVRSYLYCEDVAEAFEVILHKGEVGHVYNIGTKKERRVNDVAQDICKLFNMDPEANIKFVENRPFNDQRYFLDDEKLKILGWSERTTWEEGLKKTMEWYTQNPDWWGDVSGALLPHPRMLVMPGGRHFDGSEENSGAVALSGNSSQSQMVVPTPRSSGATQNPSLKFLIYGKTGWIGGLLGQICEKQGIAFEYGKGRLEDRSSLLQDILNVKPTHVFNAAGVTGRPNVDWCESHKTETIRANVAGTLTLADVCREHSLLLMNFATGCIFEYDENHPLGSGIGFKEEDTPNFTGSFYSKTKAMVEELLKEFDNVCTLRVRMPISSDLNNPRNFITKISRYSKVVNIPNSMTVLDELLPISIEMAKRNLKGIWNFTNPGVVSHNEVLEMYRDYIDSDFKWANFTLEEQAKVIVAPRSNNEMDASKLKKEFPELLSIKESLIKYAFEPNKRT
;
A
#
# COMPACT_ATOMS: atom_id res chain seq x y z
N MET A 1 -11.24 -8.16 -44.66
CA MET A 1 -10.69 -6.95 -44.01
C MET A 1 -11.39 -5.70 -44.53
N ARG A 2 -11.45 -4.60 -43.75
CA ARG A 2 -12.35 -3.46 -44.00
C ARG A 2 -11.83 -2.38 -44.97
N GLY A 3 -10.65 -2.57 -45.58
CA GLY A 3 -10.07 -1.62 -46.55
C GLY A 3 -9.74 -0.23 -45.99
N LYS A 4 -9.60 -0.11 -44.66
CA LYS A 4 -9.25 1.15 -43.99
C LYS A 4 -7.74 1.35 -43.97
N VAL A 5 -7.32 2.60 -43.87
CA VAL A 5 -5.92 2.99 -43.64
C VAL A 5 -5.40 2.42 -42.32
N LEU A 6 -4.09 2.15 -42.26
CA LEU A 6 -3.36 1.68 -41.09
C LEU A 6 -2.81 2.89 -40.31
N PRO A 7 -3.42 3.28 -39.18
CA PRO A 7 -2.89 4.35 -38.36
C PRO A 7 -1.64 3.87 -37.59
N ILE A 8 -0.58 4.67 -37.61
CA ILE A 8 0.64 4.47 -36.80
C ILE A 8 0.81 5.65 -35.86
N HIS A 9 0.96 5.38 -34.56
CA HIS A 9 1.21 6.43 -33.58
C HIS A 9 2.63 6.98 -33.67
N GLY A 10 2.77 8.31 -33.66
CA GLY A 10 4.06 8.97 -33.79
C GLY A 10 4.63 8.77 -35.19
N ASP A 11 5.92 8.47 -35.29
CA ASP A 11 6.63 8.23 -36.56
C ASP A 11 6.86 6.75 -36.86
N GLY A 12 6.35 5.85 -36.01
CA GLY A 12 6.52 4.40 -36.13
C GLY A 12 7.95 3.88 -35.97
N SER A 13 8.87 4.70 -35.47
CA SER A 13 10.26 4.32 -35.19
C SER A 13 10.40 3.35 -34.01
N ASN A 14 9.35 3.23 -33.19
CA ASN A 14 9.32 2.33 -32.03
C ASN A 14 9.66 0.88 -32.42
N VAL A 15 10.47 0.24 -31.60
CA VAL A 15 10.96 -1.12 -31.80
C VAL A 15 10.24 -2.08 -30.87
N ARG A 16 9.80 -3.21 -31.41
CA ARG A 16 9.07 -4.25 -30.69
C ARG A 16 9.60 -5.64 -31.05
N SER A 17 9.44 -6.56 -30.12
CA SER A 17 9.66 -7.99 -30.34
C SER A 17 8.30 -8.65 -30.53
N TYR A 18 8.11 -9.33 -31.66
CA TYR A 18 6.85 -10.00 -31.99
C TYR A 18 7.02 -11.51 -31.95
N LEU A 19 6.07 -12.19 -31.32
CA LEU A 19 5.97 -13.65 -31.30
C LEU A 19 4.63 -14.07 -31.90
N TYR A 20 4.63 -15.21 -32.59
CA TYR A 20 3.39 -15.83 -33.01
C TYR A 20 2.70 -16.47 -31.79
N CYS A 21 1.37 -16.39 -31.73
CA CYS A 21 0.62 -16.77 -30.52
C CYS A 21 0.78 -18.23 -30.11
N GLU A 22 0.95 -19.15 -31.07
CA GLU A 22 1.22 -20.56 -30.79
C GLU A 22 2.59 -20.77 -30.11
N ASP A 23 3.63 -20.01 -30.49
CA ASP A 23 4.94 -20.10 -29.82
C ASP A 23 4.83 -19.65 -28.35
N VAL A 24 3.99 -18.63 -28.07
CA VAL A 24 3.70 -18.16 -26.70
C VAL A 24 2.92 -19.22 -25.91
N ALA A 25 1.96 -19.88 -26.54
CA ALA A 25 1.23 -20.99 -25.91
C ALA A 25 2.16 -22.16 -25.57
N GLU A 26 3.06 -22.53 -26.49
CA GLU A 26 4.09 -23.55 -26.25
C GLU A 26 5.03 -23.14 -25.11
N ALA A 27 5.37 -21.84 -24.99
CA ALA A 27 6.19 -21.36 -23.88
C ALA A 27 5.52 -21.63 -22.52
N PHE A 28 4.21 -21.39 -22.41
CA PHE A 28 3.46 -21.71 -21.20
C PHE A 28 3.48 -23.21 -20.90
N GLU A 29 3.34 -24.06 -21.91
CA GLU A 29 3.43 -25.52 -21.76
C GLU A 29 4.82 -25.97 -21.28
N VAL A 30 5.89 -25.43 -21.86
CA VAL A 30 7.27 -25.74 -21.43
C VAL A 30 7.52 -25.28 -20.00
N ILE A 31 7.09 -24.06 -19.63
CA ILE A 31 7.22 -23.56 -18.26
C ILE A 31 6.40 -24.41 -17.29
N LEU A 32 5.20 -24.83 -17.67
CA LEU A 32 4.36 -25.70 -16.83
C LEU A 32 5.03 -27.04 -16.54
N HIS A 33 5.68 -27.66 -17.52
CA HIS A 33 6.28 -28.99 -17.38
C HIS A 33 7.71 -28.99 -16.85
N LYS A 34 8.50 -27.95 -17.14
CA LYS A 34 9.95 -27.91 -16.87
C LYS A 34 10.39 -26.72 -16.04
N GLY A 35 9.51 -25.75 -15.80
CA GLY A 35 9.81 -24.60 -14.99
C GLY A 35 9.97 -24.95 -13.51
N GLU A 36 10.66 -24.07 -12.80
CA GLU A 36 10.88 -24.19 -11.36
C GLU A 36 9.86 -23.31 -10.63
N VAL A 37 9.24 -23.87 -9.58
CA VAL A 37 8.26 -23.13 -8.77
C VAL A 37 8.92 -21.92 -8.11
N GLY A 38 8.27 -20.76 -8.19
CA GLY A 38 8.76 -19.50 -7.62
C GLY A 38 9.69 -18.71 -8.55
N HIS A 39 9.93 -19.21 -9.77
CA HIS A 39 10.77 -18.52 -10.76
C HIS A 39 9.94 -17.70 -11.75
N VAL A 40 10.47 -16.54 -12.13
CA VAL A 40 9.94 -15.72 -13.24
C VAL A 40 10.65 -16.11 -14.53
N TYR A 41 9.89 -16.23 -15.62
CA TYR A 41 10.34 -16.52 -16.98
C TYR A 41 9.80 -15.47 -17.94
N ASN A 42 10.68 -14.83 -18.70
CA ASN A 42 10.26 -13.91 -19.77
C ASN A 42 9.98 -14.72 -21.04
N ILE A 43 8.85 -14.44 -21.69
CA ILE A 43 8.50 -15.01 -23.00
C ILE A 43 8.69 -13.88 -24.02
N GLY A 44 9.71 -14.00 -24.85
CA GLY A 44 10.10 -12.97 -25.81
C GLY A 44 10.94 -13.55 -26.94
N THR A 45 11.43 -12.68 -27.81
CA THR A 45 12.44 -13.02 -28.83
C THR A 45 13.47 -11.91 -28.89
N LYS A 46 14.69 -12.25 -29.31
CA LYS A 46 15.75 -11.26 -29.61
C LYS A 46 15.57 -10.63 -31.00
N LYS A 47 14.57 -11.07 -31.77
CA LYS A 47 14.24 -10.55 -33.10
C LYS A 47 13.32 -9.33 -32.98
N GLU A 48 13.90 -8.17 -33.22
CA GLU A 48 13.22 -6.89 -33.12
C GLU A 48 12.80 -6.37 -34.49
N ARG A 49 11.67 -5.64 -34.55
CA ARG A 49 11.17 -4.96 -35.75
C ARG A 49 10.59 -3.60 -35.39
N ARG A 50 10.74 -2.61 -36.29
CA ARG A 50 10.08 -1.32 -36.11
C ARG A 50 8.60 -1.45 -36.45
N VAL A 51 7.75 -0.61 -35.86
CA VAL A 51 6.33 -0.54 -36.22
C VAL A 51 6.15 -0.22 -37.70
N ASN A 52 7.01 0.62 -38.28
CA ASN A 52 7.02 0.89 -39.72
C ASN A 52 7.27 -0.36 -40.57
N ASP A 53 8.25 -1.18 -40.20
CA ASP A 53 8.57 -2.41 -40.95
C ASP A 53 7.38 -3.38 -40.92
N VAL A 54 6.71 -3.49 -39.77
CA VAL A 54 5.50 -4.31 -39.63
C VAL A 54 4.37 -3.81 -40.51
N ALA A 55 4.12 -2.51 -40.54
CA ALA A 55 3.06 -1.93 -41.37
C ALA A 55 3.34 -2.12 -42.87
N GLN A 56 4.61 -2.01 -43.28
CA GLN A 56 5.04 -2.29 -44.66
C GLN A 56 4.86 -3.77 -45.02
N ASP A 57 5.24 -4.69 -44.11
CA ASP A 57 5.06 -6.13 -44.31
C ASP A 57 3.57 -6.51 -44.43
N ILE A 58 2.70 -5.88 -43.64
CA ILE A 58 1.24 -6.03 -43.75
C ILE A 58 0.76 -5.53 -45.11
N CYS A 59 1.12 -4.31 -45.52
CA CYS A 59 0.70 -3.77 -46.82
C CYS A 59 1.13 -4.69 -47.97
N LYS A 60 2.36 -5.18 -47.94
CA LYS A 60 2.89 -6.14 -48.91
C LYS A 60 2.08 -7.44 -48.93
N LEU A 61 1.72 -7.99 -47.77
CA LEU A 61 0.91 -9.21 -47.67
C LEU A 61 -0.49 -9.05 -48.28
N PHE A 62 -1.08 -7.85 -48.21
CA PHE A 62 -2.37 -7.53 -48.84
C PHE A 62 -2.27 -7.00 -50.28
N ASN A 63 -1.08 -6.94 -50.87
CA ASN A 63 -0.82 -6.27 -52.16
C ASN A 63 -1.33 -4.82 -52.19
N MET A 64 -1.13 -4.09 -51.09
CA MET A 64 -1.50 -2.69 -50.92
C MET A 64 -0.25 -1.80 -50.97
N ASP A 65 -0.40 -0.61 -51.53
CA ASP A 65 0.65 0.42 -51.51
C ASP A 65 0.83 0.99 -50.09
N PRO A 66 2.00 0.86 -49.45
CA PRO A 66 2.24 1.40 -48.12
C PRO A 66 2.05 2.92 -48.03
N GLU A 67 2.42 3.69 -49.06
CA GLU A 67 2.34 5.16 -49.02
C GLU A 67 0.88 5.64 -48.98
N ALA A 68 -0.01 4.98 -49.72
CA ALA A 68 -1.43 5.31 -49.72
C ALA A 68 -2.16 4.84 -48.45
N ASN A 69 -1.65 3.81 -47.76
CA ASN A 69 -2.39 3.10 -46.71
C ASN A 69 -1.87 3.33 -45.29
N ILE A 70 -0.62 3.73 -45.10
CA ILE A 70 -0.07 4.04 -43.78
C ILE A 70 -0.31 5.52 -43.47
N LYS A 71 -0.91 5.83 -42.31
CA LYS A 71 -1.09 7.21 -41.84
C LYS A 71 -0.54 7.39 -40.44
N PHE A 72 0.35 8.35 -40.28
CA PHE A 72 0.84 8.75 -38.97
C PHE A 72 -0.22 9.56 -38.23
N VAL A 73 -0.47 9.21 -36.98
CA VAL A 73 -1.39 9.87 -36.07
C VAL A 73 -0.64 10.34 -34.83
N GLU A 74 -1.30 11.16 -34.01
CA GLU A 74 -0.73 11.65 -32.76
C GLU A 74 -0.15 10.50 -31.92
N ASN A 75 1.03 10.73 -31.34
CA ASN A 75 1.68 9.72 -30.53
C ASN A 75 0.90 9.48 -29.23
N ARG A 76 1.03 8.29 -28.65
CA ARG A 76 0.47 8.02 -27.32
C ARG A 76 1.38 8.64 -26.24
N PRO A 77 0.81 9.25 -25.19
CA PRO A 77 1.58 9.61 -24.01
C PRO A 77 2.34 8.39 -23.48
N PHE A 78 3.60 8.57 -23.10
CA PHE A 78 4.48 7.51 -22.56
C PHE A 78 4.68 6.30 -23.51
N ASN A 79 4.67 6.52 -24.83
CA ASN A 79 4.95 5.45 -25.79
C ASN A 79 6.44 5.06 -25.75
N ASP A 80 6.75 3.92 -25.13
CA ASP A 80 8.12 3.43 -25.00
C ASP A 80 8.77 3.19 -26.36
N GLN A 81 10.03 3.59 -26.46
CA GLN A 81 10.81 3.43 -27.70
C GLN A 81 11.11 1.97 -28.01
N ARG A 82 11.33 1.12 -26.98
CA ARG A 82 11.78 -0.26 -27.17
C ARG A 82 11.31 -1.17 -26.03
N TYR A 83 10.83 -2.37 -26.38
CA TYR A 83 10.65 -3.48 -25.45
C TYR A 83 11.57 -4.62 -25.84
N PHE A 84 12.56 -4.89 -25.00
CA PHE A 84 13.51 -5.97 -25.18
C PHE A 84 13.57 -6.81 -23.91
N LEU A 85 13.26 -8.09 -24.04
CA LEU A 85 13.23 -9.04 -22.93
C LEU A 85 14.31 -10.09 -23.13
N ASP A 86 14.99 -10.46 -22.04
CA ASP A 86 15.91 -11.60 -22.05
C ASP A 86 15.16 -12.90 -21.81
N ASP A 87 15.20 -13.80 -22.80
CA ASP A 87 14.52 -15.09 -22.85
C ASP A 87 15.45 -16.28 -22.58
N GLU A 88 16.70 -16.04 -22.18
CA GLU A 88 17.72 -17.08 -21.99
C GLU A 88 17.26 -18.17 -21.00
N LYS A 89 16.62 -17.75 -19.90
CA LYS A 89 16.12 -18.68 -18.88
C LYS A 89 15.07 -19.66 -19.43
N LEU A 90 14.23 -19.21 -20.36
CA LEU A 90 13.22 -20.04 -21.01
C LEU A 90 13.86 -20.96 -22.06
N LYS A 91 14.89 -20.48 -22.77
CA LYS A 91 15.69 -21.28 -23.72
C LYS A 91 16.41 -22.45 -23.07
N ILE A 92 16.91 -22.27 -21.85
CA ILE A 92 17.52 -23.35 -21.06
C ILE A 92 16.52 -24.49 -20.78
N LEU A 93 15.22 -24.21 -20.69
CA LEU A 93 14.18 -25.24 -20.56
C LEU A 93 13.88 -25.98 -21.89
N GLY A 94 14.53 -25.58 -22.98
CA GLY A 94 14.38 -26.16 -24.31
C GLY A 94 13.24 -25.55 -25.12
N TRP A 95 12.74 -24.37 -24.77
CA TRP A 95 11.82 -23.61 -25.61
C TRP A 95 12.59 -22.67 -26.55
N SER A 96 12.14 -22.54 -27.79
CA SER A 96 12.58 -21.50 -28.71
C SER A 96 11.43 -21.18 -29.65
N GLU A 97 11.30 -19.93 -30.08
CA GLU A 97 10.31 -19.57 -31.08
C GLU A 97 10.53 -20.37 -32.37
N ARG A 98 9.49 -21.06 -32.86
CA ARG A 98 9.57 -21.93 -34.03
C ARG A 98 9.07 -21.23 -35.28
N THR A 99 8.13 -20.31 -35.11
CA THR A 99 7.48 -19.62 -36.23
C THR A 99 8.32 -18.44 -36.67
N THR A 100 8.63 -18.37 -37.96
CA THR A 100 9.27 -17.18 -38.54
C THR A 100 8.28 -16.02 -38.62
N TRP A 101 8.77 -14.79 -38.74
CA TRP A 101 7.89 -13.61 -38.85
C TRP A 101 6.94 -13.72 -40.04
N GLU A 102 7.49 -14.10 -41.19
CA GLU A 102 6.77 -14.18 -42.45
C GLU A 102 5.68 -15.27 -42.39
N GLU A 103 5.98 -16.41 -41.79
CA GLU A 103 5.01 -17.48 -41.56
C GLU A 103 3.93 -17.07 -40.56
N GLY A 104 4.32 -16.47 -39.42
CA GLY A 104 3.41 -16.04 -38.38
C GLY A 104 2.44 -14.97 -38.86
N LEU A 105 2.93 -14.00 -39.64
CA LEU A 105 2.10 -12.95 -40.22
C LEU A 105 1.07 -13.52 -41.22
N LYS A 106 1.50 -14.47 -42.06
CA LYS A 106 0.63 -15.17 -43.01
C LYS A 106 -0.45 -15.98 -42.29
N LYS A 107 -0.09 -16.82 -41.32
CA LYS A 107 -1.04 -17.59 -40.50
C LYS A 107 -2.03 -16.67 -39.79
N THR A 108 -1.54 -15.55 -39.26
CA THR A 108 -2.39 -14.55 -38.59
C THR A 108 -3.43 -13.98 -39.56
N MET A 109 -3.02 -13.54 -40.75
CA MET A 109 -3.96 -13.08 -41.78
C MET A 109 -5.00 -14.16 -42.11
N GLU A 110 -4.54 -15.38 -42.43
CA GLU A 110 -5.42 -16.49 -42.83
C GLU A 110 -6.47 -16.77 -41.76
N TRP A 111 -6.06 -16.83 -40.49
CA TRP A 111 -6.96 -17.03 -39.36
C TRP A 111 -8.03 -15.93 -39.30
N TYR A 112 -7.64 -14.65 -39.35
CA TYR A 112 -8.61 -13.54 -39.31
C TYR A 112 -9.55 -13.52 -40.52
N THR A 113 -9.10 -14.00 -41.69
CA THR A 113 -9.96 -14.09 -42.87
C THR A 113 -10.96 -15.24 -42.81
N GLN A 114 -10.59 -16.34 -42.15
CA GLN A 114 -11.45 -17.52 -41.97
C GLN A 114 -12.42 -17.35 -40.78
N ASN A 115 -12.10 -16.45 -39.84
CA ASN A 115 -12.86 -16.25 -38.60
C ASN A 115 -13.32 -14.79 -38.43
N PRO A 116 -14.06 -14.20 -39.40
CA PRO A 116 -14.39 -12.77 -39.40
C PRO A 116 -15.27 -12.33 -38.23
N ASP A 117 -16.12 -13.21 -37.71
CA ASP A 117 -17.12 -12.89 -36.69
C ASP A 117 -16.74 -13.37 -35.27
N TRP A 118 -15.53 -13.93 -35.10
CA TRP A 118 -15.12 -14.57 -33.85
C TRP A 118 -15.21 -13.65 -32.62
N TRP A 119 -14.84 -12.38 -32.77
CA TRP A 119 -14.79 -11.40 -31.68
C TRP A 119 -16.01 -10.47 -31.63
N GLY A 120 -17.01 -10.64 -32.49
CA GLY A 120 -18.13 -9.71 -32.63
C GLY A 120 -17.68 -8.31 -33.11
N ASP A 121 -18.35 -7.25 -32.63
CA ASP A 121 -18.04 -5.88 -33.04
C ASP A 121 -16.80 -5.33 -32.33
N VAL A 122 -15.68 -5.28 -33.08
CA VAL A 122 -14.41 -4.69 -32.63
C VAL A 122 -14.18 -3.26 -33.16
N SER A 123 -15.20 -2.58 -33.70
CA SER A 123 -15.05 -1.28 -34.36
C SER A 123 -14.42 -0.21 -33.46
N GLY A 124 -14.74 -0.22 -32.16
CA GLY A 124 -14.14 0.70 -31.19
C GLY A 124 -12.64 0.49 -31.00
N ALA A 125 -12.17 -0.76 -31.06
CA ALA A 125 -10.74 -1.09 -30.90
C ALA A 125 -9.89 -0.69 -32.11
N LEU A 126 -10.51 -0.45 -33.26
CA LEU A 126 -9.83 -0.02 -34.49
C LEU A 126 -9.62 1.51 -34.56
N LEU A 127 -10.12 2.27 -33.57
CA LEU A 127 -9.86 3.70 -33.46
C LEU A 127 -8.44 3.91 -32.91
N PRO A 128 -7.61 4.80 -33.49
CA PRO A 128 -6.25 5.03 -33.01
C PRO A 128 -6.22 5.60 -31.59
N HIS A 129 -7.16 6.48 -31.27
CA HIS A 129 -7.36 7.04 -29.94
C HIS A 129 -8.78 6.73 -29.47
N PRO A 130 -9.06 5.49 -29.03
CA PRO A 130 -10.37 5.13 -28.53
C PRO A 130 -10.61 5.95 -27.25
N ARG A 131 -11.51 6.93 -27.31
CA ARG A 131 -12.00 7.60 -26.11
C ARG A 131 -12.82 6.56 -25.34
N MET A 132 -12.68 6.48 -24.01
CA MET A 132 -13.49 5.59 -23.20
C MET A 132 -14.97 5.82 -23.52
N LEU A 133 -15.58 4.83 -24.19
CA LEU A 133 -17.02 4.68 -24.22
C LEU A 133 -17.45 4.35 -22.78
N VAL A 134 -18.00 5.33 -22.10
CA VAL A 134 -18.71 5.11 -20.85
C VAL A 134 -19.94 4.27 -21.19
N MET A 135 -19.97 2.99 -20.79
CA MET A 135 -21.23 2.24 -20.67
C MET A 135 -21.92 2.70 -19.36
N PRO A 136 -23.27 2.74 -19.23
CA PRO A 136 -24.26 1.93 -19.94
C PRO A 136 -25.54 2.67 -20.43
N GLY A 137 -26.22 2.13 -21.44
CA GLY A 137 -27.63 2.36 -21.72
C GLY A 137 -28.02 3.78 -22.18
N GLY A 138 -28.01 4.04 -23.49
CA GLY A 138 -28.62 5.24 -24.05
C GLY A 138 -28.22 5.56 -25.48
N ARG A 139 -29.15 5.29 -26.40
CA ARG A 139 -29.33 5.76 -27.80
C ARG A 139 -28.09 5.90 -28.70
N HIS A 140 -28.17 5.18 -29.83
CA HIS A 140 -27.37 5.39 -31.04
C HIS A 140 -27.19 6.88 -31.35
N PHE A 141 -25.94 7.30 -31.49
CA PHE A 141 -25.59 8.56 -32.11
C PHE A 141 -24.86 8.24 -33.41
N ASP A 142 -25.57 8.39 -34.53
CA ASP A 142 -24.96 8.44 -35.85
C ASP A 142 -24.13 9.72 -35.96
N GLY A 143 -22.93 9.58 -36.52
CA GLY A 143 -22.05 10.70 -36.77
C GLY A 143 -22.54 11.57 -37.92
N SER A 144 -22.39 12.89 -37.77
CA SER A 144 -22.26 13.81 -38.90
C SER A 144 -21.54 15.09 -38.49
N GLU A 145 -20.99 15.72 -39.52
CA GLU A 145 -19.97 16.77 -39.60
C GLU A 145 -20.28 18.13 -38.96
N GLU A 146 -19.24 18.95 -38.93
CA GLU A 146 -19.14 20.37 -38.58
C GLU A 146 -20.36 21.23 -39.00
N ASN A 147 -20.85 22.08 -38.08
CA ASN A 147 -21.04 23.50 -38.41
C ASN A 147 -21.17 24.39 -37.17
N SER A 148 -20.63 25.60 -37.30
CA SER A 148 -20.66 26.70 -36.34
C SER A 148 -22.01 27.43 -36.36
N GLY A 149 -22.45 27.94 -35.20
CA GLY A 149 -23.61 28.83 -35.12
C GLY A 149 -24.19 28.97 -33.73
N ALA A 150 -24.01 30.13 -33.11
CA ALA A 150 -24.66 30.52 -31.87
C ALA A 150 -26.14 30.87 -32.12
N VAL A 151 -27.06 30.35 -31.30
CA VAL A 151 -28.40 30.96 -31.09
C VAL A 151 -28.85 30.74 -29.64
N ALA A 152 -29.32 31.81 -29.02
CA ALA A 152 -29.88 31.86 -27.68
C ALA A 152 -31.42 31.76 -27.68
N LEU A 153 -31.95 31.59 -26.46
CA LEU A 153 -33.33 31.86 -25.98
C LEU A 153 -34.40 30.78 -26.17
N SER A 154 -34.90 30.27 -25.04
CA SER A 154 -36.19 30.64 -24.43
C SER A 154 -36.83 29.44 -23.73
N GLY A 155 -37.37 29.68 -22.54
CA GLY A 155 -37.93 28.65 -21.67
C GLY A 155 -39.38 28.29 -22.00
N ASN A 156 -39.84 27.18 -21.43
CA ASN A 156 -41.14 27.19 -20.76
C ASN A 156 -41.30 26.06 -19.73
N SER A 157 -42.02 26.41 -18.68
CA SER A 157 -42.34 25.65 -17.48
C SER A 157 -43.32 24.51 -17.72
N SER A 158 -43.18 23.42 -16.95
CA SER A 158 -44.35 22.76 -16.35
C SER A 158 -43.96 22.05 -15.05
N GLN A 159 -44.56 22.52 -13.95
CA GLN A 159 -44.46 21.96 -12.61
C GLN A 159 -45.33 20.71 -12.51
N SER A 160 -44.82 19.68 -11.83
CA SER A 160 -45.62 18.63 -11.21
C SER A 160 -45.16 18.50 -9.77
N GLN A 161 -45.98 18.99 -8.83
CA GLN A 161 -45.75 18.93 -7.39
C GLN A 161 -45.77 17.46 -6.90
N MET A 162 -44.76 17.07 -6.12
CA MET A 162 -44.92 16.04 -5.10
C MET A 162 -44.64 16.66 -3.73
N VAL A 163 -45.64 16.58 -2.86
CA VAL A 163 -45.65 17.08 -1.49
C VAL A 163 -44.80 16.15 -0.62
N VAL A 164 -43.69 16.66 -0.09
CA VAL A 164 -42.87 15.95 0.91
C VAL A 164 -43.34 16.39 2.31
N PRO A 165 -43.66 15.48 3.25
CA PRO A 165 -44.04 15.87 4.60
C PRO A 165 -42.79 16.36 5.36
N THR A 166 -42.91 17.50 6.02
CA THR A 166 -41.91 18.04 6.95
C THR A 166 -41.72 17.14 8.17
N PRO A 167 -40.48 16.82 8.59
CA PRO A 167 -40.26 16.16 9.87
C PRO A 167 -40.49 17.15 11.00
N ARG A 168 -41.35 16.76 11.95
CA ARG A 168 -41.54 17.47 13.22
C ARG A 168 -40.22 17.51 14.00
N SER A 169 -39.88 18.69 14.49
CA SER A 169 -38.84 18.87 15.50
C SER A 169 -39.33 18.35 16.85
N SER A 170 -38.62 17.38 17.42
CA SER A 170 -38.48 17.19 18.88
C SER A 170 -37.64 15.96 19.17
N GLY A 171 -36.46 16.16 19.75
CA GLY A 171 -35.63 15.10 20.31
C GLY A 171 -34.16 15.43 20.14
N ALA A 172 -33.49 15.81 21.22
CA ALA A 172 -32.04 15.96 21.24
C ALA A 172 -31.40 14.68 20.71
N THR A 173 -30.72 14.76 19.56
CA THR A 173 -29.94 13.67 18.99
C THR A 173 -28.81 13.34 19.96
N GLN A 174 -29.01 12.33 20.80
CA GLN A 174 -27.90 11.67 21.47
C GLN A 174 -27.00 11.14 20.37
N ASN A 175 -25.75 11.62 20.30
CA ASN A 175 -24.74 10.99 19.44
C ASN A 175 -24.74 9.49 19.76
N PRO A 176 -24.80 8.60 18.74
CA PRO A 176 -24.81 7.17 18.98
C PRO A 176 -23.60 6.80 19.84
N SER A 177 -23.85 6.05 20.92
CA SER A 177 -22.80 5.63 21.85
C SER A 177 -21.73 4.84 21.09
N LEU A 178 -20.46 5.23 21.26
CA LEU A 178 -19.34 4.56 20.60
C LEU A 178 -19.26 3.09 21.00
N LYS A 179 -18.99 2.23 20.01
CA LYS A 179 -18.70 0.82 20.23
C LYS A 179 -17.52 0.39 19.36
N PHE A 180 -16.46 -0.12 19.97
CA PHE A 180 -15.24 -0.49 19.26
C PHE A 180 -15.12 -1.99 19.03
N LEU A 181 -14.66 -2.38 17.84
CA LEU A 181 -14.21 -3.73 17.55
C LEU A 181 -12.67 -3.73 17.50
N ILE A 182 -12.01 -4.48 18.38
CA ILE A 182 -10.55 -4.47 18.51
C ILE A 182 -9.97 -5.83 18.10
N TYR A 183 -9.07 -5.83 17.11
CA TYR A 183 -8.27 -7.00 16.76
C TYR A 183 -6.89 -6.94 17.44
N GLY A 184 -6.40 -8.10 17.89
CA GLY A 184 -5.09 -8.21 18.53
C GLY A 184 -5.11 -8.30 20.07
N LYS A 185 -6.13 -8.93 20.66
CA LYS A 185 -6.28 -9.12 22.14
C LYS A 185 -5.02 -9.64 22.85
N THR A 186 -4.31 -10.58 22.23
CA THR A 186 -3.08 -11.19 22.80
C THR A 186 -1.82 -10.33 22.56
N GLY A 187 -1.96 -9.27 21.76
CA GLY A 187 -0.94 -8.27 21.49
C GLY A 187 -0.84 -7.26 22.62
N TRP A 188 0.28 -6.55 22.68
CA TRP A 188 0.53 -5.58 23.74
C TRP A 188 -0.39 -4.35 23.62
N ILE A 189 -0.41 -3.72 22.44
CA ILE A 189 -1.28 -2.57 22.16
C ILE A 189 -2.76 -2.94 22.28
N GLY A 190 -3.18 -4.08 21.70
CA GLY A 190 -4.58 -4.52 21.76
C GLY A 190 -5.10 -4.70 23.18
N GLY A 191 -4.29 -5.31 24.08
CA GLY A 191 -4.64 -5.43 25.50
C GLY A 191 -4.76 -4.09 26.21
N LEU A 192 -3.83 -3.17 25.97
CA LEU A 192 -3.87 -1.82 26.54
C LEU A 192 -5.09 -1.02 26.06
N LEU A 193 -5.45 -1.13 24.78
CA LEU A 193 -6.64 -0.47 24.24
C LEU A 193 -7.92 -0.92 24.95
N GLY A 194 -8.08 -2.22 25.22
CA GLY A 194 -9.22 -2.71 25.99
C GLY A 194 -9.27 -2.12 27.40
N GLN A 195 -8.13 -2.09 28.11
CA GLN A 195 -8.05 -1.46 29.43
C GLN A 195 -8.40 0.03 29.40
N ILE A 196 -7.97 0.76 28.36
CA ILE A 196 -8.32 2.17 28.20
C ILE A 196 -9.82 2.33 27.91
N CYS A 197 -10.41 1.46 27.08
CA CYS A 197 -11.86 1.47 26.83
C CYS A 197 -12.66 1.20 28.11
N GLU A 198 -12.26 0.24 28.93
CA GLU A 198 -12.86 -0.04 30.25
C GLU A 198 -12.80 1.19 31.15
N LYS A 199 -11.62 1.83 31.26
CA LYS A 199 -11.42 3.03 32.07
C LYS A 199 -12.24 4.24 31.57
N GLN A 200 -12.42 4.38 30.26
CA GLN A 200 -13.20 5.46 29.65
C GLN A 200 -14.70 5.15 29.53
N GLY A 201 -15.16 3.96 29.93
CA GLY A 201 -16.55 3.53 29.77
C GLY A 201 -17.00 3.39 28.32
N ILE A 202 -16.08 3.12 27.38
CA ILE A 202 -16.39 2.91 25.96
C ILE A 202 -16.70 1.43 25.75
N ALA A 203 -17.87 1.13 25.16
CA ALA A 203 -18.22 -0.23 24.81
C ALA A 203 -17.24 -0.80 23.79
N PHE A 204 -16.73 -2.01 24.00
CA PHE A 204 -15.85 -2.65 23.04
C PHE A 204 -15.99 -4.17 23.07
N GLU A 205 -15.63 -4.82 21.98
CA GLU A 205 -15.46 -6.26 21.89
C GLU A 205 -14.17 -6.59 21.14
N TYR A 206 -13.55 -7.71 21.51
CA TYR A 206 -12.41 -8.23 20.76
C TYR A 206 -12.89 -9.10 19.60
N GLY A 207 -12.35 -8.87 18.40
CA GLY A 207 -12.60 -9.71 17.24
C GLY A 207 -12.10 -11.14 17.48
N LYS A 208 -12.91 -12.11 17.04
CA LYS A 208 -12.61 -13.54 17.13
C LYS A 208 -12.06 -14.07 15.80
N GLY A 209 -12.39 -13.40 14.71
CA GLY A 209 -11.95 -13.74 13.36
C GLY A 209 -10.45 -13.64 13.15
N ARG A 210 -9.96 -14.41 12.18
CA ARG A 210 -8.59 -14.28 11.67
C ARG A 210 -8.61 -13.24 10.56
N LEU A 211 -7.62 -12.35 10.54
CA LEU A 211 -7.63 -11.21 9.60
C LEU A 211 -7.63 -11.65 8.14
N GLU A 212 -6.96 -12.76 7.83
CA GLU A 212 -6.92 -13.33 6.48
C GLU A 212 -8.23 -14.01 6.05
N ASP A 213 -9.18 -14.23 6.96
CA ASP A 213 -10.48 -14.85 6.67
C ASP A 213 -11.60 -13.81 6.68
N ARG A 214 -11.94 -13.32 5.48
CA ARG A 214 -12.99 -12.33 5.24
C ARG A 214 -14.32 -12.71 5.89
N SER A 215 -14.73 -13.98 5.80
CA SER A 215 -16.03 -14.43 6.31
C SER A 215 -16.12 -14.25 7.82
N SER A 216 -15.03 -14.52 8.53
CA SER A 216 -14.94 -14.33 9.97
C SER A 216 -15.03 -12.85 10.38
N LEU A 217 -14.42 -11.95 9.60
CA LEU A 217 -14.46 -10.50 9.87
C LEU A 217 -15.87 -9.92 9.66
N LEU A 218 -16.54 -10.35 8.59
CA LEU A 218 -17.94 -9.98 8.33
C LEU A 218 -18.85 -10.43 9.49
N GLN A 219 -18.66 -11.66 9.98
CA GLN A 219 -19.43 -12.17 11.10
C GLN A 219 -19.20 -11.36 12.40
N ASP A 220 -17.94 -10.99 12.68
CA ASP A 220 -17.62 -10.14 13.83
C ASP A 220 -18.30 -8.76 13.71
N ILE A 221 -18.27 -8.12 12.54
CA ILE A 221 -18.93 -6.82 12.32
C ILE A 221 -20.45 -6.93 12.48
N LEU A 222 -21.08 -7.97 11.92
CA LEU A 222 -22.52 -8.18 12.01
C LEU A 222 -22.99 -8.42 13.46
N ASN A 223 -22.19 -9.16 14.24
CA ASN A 223 -22.49 -9.48 15.63
C ASN A 223 -22.28 -8.26 16.54
N VAL A 224 -21.12 -7.61 16.40
CA VAL A 224 -20.70 -6.54 17.31
C VAL A 224 -21.40 -5.23 16.98
N LYS A 225 -21.66 -4.96 15.68
CA LYS A 225 -22.16 -3.67 15.18
C LYS A 225 -21.32 -2.50 15.70
N PRO A 226 -20.00 -2.50 15.43
CA PRO A 226 -19.11 -1.45 15.92
C PRO A 226 -19.39 -0.13 15.19
N THR A 227 -19.00 0.98 15.83
CA THR A 227 -18.89 2.29 15.18
C THR A 227 -17.50 2.49 14.58
N HIS A 228 -16.45 1.90 15.18
CA HIS A 228 -15.06 1.99 14.73
C HIS A 228 -14.33 0.66 14.96
N VAL A 229 -13.31 0.40 14.15
CA VAL A 229 -12.48 -0.80 14.24
C VAL A 229 -11.04 -0.42 14.54
N PHE A 230 -10.38 -1.14 15.45
CA PHE A 230 -8.97 -0.98 15.76
C PHE A 230 -8.20 -2.24 15.39
N ASN A 231 -7.22 -2.11 14.49
CA ASN A 231 -6.28 -3.16 14.15
C ASN A 231 -4.98 -2.99 14.93
N ALA A 232 -4.87 -3.68 16.06
CA ALA A 232 -3.63 -3.88 16.80
C ALA A 232 -3.09 -5.31 16.63
N ALA A 233 -3.61 -6.05 15.64
CA ALA A 233 -3.11 -7.36 15.28
C ALA A 233 -1.92 -7.25 14.34
N GLY A 234 -1.00 -8.20 14.46
CA GLY A 234 0.18 -8.27 13.65
C GLY A 234 1.19 -9.24 14.24
N VAL A 235 1.98 -9.83 13.36
CA VAL A 235 3.08 -10.72 13.73
C VAL A 235 4.38 -9.91 13.63
N THR A 236 4.99 -9.66 14.78
CA THR A 236 6.32 -9.06 14.91
C THR A 236 7.38 -10.11 15.28
N GLY A 237 6.99 -11.39 15.31
CA GLY A 237 7.87 -12.50 15.68
C GLY A 237 8.09 -12.66 17.18
N ARG A 238 8.68 -13.79 17.58
CA ARG A 238 9.23 -14.02 18.92
C ARG A 238 10.69 -14.48 18.78
N PRO A 239 11.65 -13.88 19.50
CA PRO A 239 11.50 -12.77 20.44
C PRO A 239 11.37 -11.39 19.77
N ASN A 240 11.69 -11.27 18.47
CA ASN A 240 11.74 -10.00 17.73
C ASN A 240 11.46 -10.21 16.23
N VAL A 241 11.61 -9.14 15.44
CA VAL A 241 11.32 -9.12 14.00
C VAL A 241 12.20 -10.04 13.16
N ASP A 242 13.34 -10.49 13.68
CA ASP A 242 14.25 -11.40 12.96
C ASP A 242 13.58 -12.75 12.65
N TRP A 243 12.57 -13.14 13.45
CA TRP A 243 11.72 -14.31 13.18
C TRP A 243 11.01 -14.22 11.81
N CYS A 244 10.70 -13.02 11.34
CA CYS A 244 10.00 -12.81 10.07
C CYS A 244 10.89 -13.15 8.87
N GLU A 245 12.22 -13.17 9.04
CA GLU A 245 13.16 -13.56 7.97
C GLU A 245 13.01 -15.04 7.59
N SER A 246 12.68 -15.90 8.56
CA SER A 246 12.45 -17.34 8.34
C SER A 246 10.98 -17.73 8.21
N HIS A 247 10.04 -16.83 8.54
CA HIS A 247 8.58 -17.07 8.52
C HIS A 247 7.86 -16.03 7.66
N LYS A 248 8.33 -15.90 6.41
CA LYS A 248 7.87 -14.87 5.46
C LYS A 248 6.38 -15.04 5.11
N THR A 249 5.95 -16.28 4.89
CA THR A 249 4.56 -16.60 4.50
C THR A 249 3.53 -16.26 5.56
N GLU A 250 3.84 -16.54 6.83
CA GLU A 250 3.01 -16.22 7.99
C GLU A 250 2.94 -14.70 8.19
N THR A 251 4.07 -14.02 8.00
CA THR A 251 4.14 -12.56 8.04
C THR A 251 3.29 -11.94 6.94
N ILE A 252 3.37 -12.43 5.69
CA ILE A 252 2.51 -11.96 4.58
C ILE A 252 1.04 -12.21 4.90
N ARG A 253 0.68 -13.41 5.36
CA ARG A 253 -0.71 -13.77 5.65
C ARG A 253 -1.33 -12.82 6.68
N ALA A 254 -0.65 -12.60 7.81
CA ALA A 254 -1.19 -11.77 8.88
C ALA A 254 -1.05 -10.27 8.63
N ASN A 255 0.14 -9.81 8.19
CA ASN A 255 0.44 -8.38 8.12
C ASN A 255 0.05 -7.74 6.78
N VAL A 256 -0.01 -8.51 5.70
CA VAL A 256 -0.35 -8.01 4.35
C VAL A 256 -1.78 -8.38 4.00
N ALA A 257 -2.03 -9.67 3.72
CA ALA A 257 -3.35 -10.14 3.27
C ALA A 257 -4.43 -9.83 4.31
N GLY A 258 -4.17 -10.14 5.58
CA GLY A 258 -5.11 -9.89 6.66
C GLY A 258 -5.42 -8.41 6.87
N THR A 259 -4.40 -7.55 6.91
CA THR A 259 -4.61 -6.10 7.07
C THR A 259 -5.43 -5.50 5.93
N LEU A 260 -5.10 -5.87 4.68
CA LEU A 260 -5.83 -5.39 3.49
C LEU A 260 -7.27 -5.91 3.45
N THR A 261 -7.48 -7.17 3.83
CA THR A 261 -8.83 -7.75 3.94
C THR A 261 -9.67 -7.00 4.97
N LEU A 262 -9.10 -6.67 6.13
CA LEU A 262 -9.79 -5.89 7.17
C LEU A 262 -10.09 -4.46 6.73
N ALA A 263 -9.16 -3.80 6.03
CA ALA A 263 -9.37 -2.46 5.49
C ALA A 263 -10.55 -2.43 4.51
N ASP A 264 -10.59 -3.39 3.59
CA ASP A 264 -11.66 -3.53 2.60
C ASP A 264 -13.02 -3.85 3.23
N VAL A 265 -13.06 -4.81 4.16
CA VAL A 265 -14.30 -5.14 4.88
C VAL A 265 -14.81 -3.94 5.68
N CYS A 266 -13.94 -3.19 6.37
CA CYS A 266 -14.34 -1.97 7.06
C CYS A 266 -14.90 -0.93 6.09
N ARG A 267 -14.30 -0.79 4.89
CA ARG A 267 -14.72 0.17 3.87
C ARG A 267 -16.11 -0.12 3.34
N GLU A 268 -16.41 -1.38 3.01
CA GLU A 268 -17.74 -1.83 2.56
C GLU A 268 -18.84 -1.53 3.58
N HIS A 269 -18.48 -1.52 4.87
CA HIS A 269 -19.40 -1.24 5.98
C HIS A 269 -19.34 0.21 6.49
N SER A 270 -18.64 1.11 5.79
CA SER A 270 -18.48 2.53 6.18
C SER A 270 -17.88 2.71 7.58
N LEU A 271 -17.00 1.80 7.99
CA LEU A 271 -16.33 1.83 9.29
C LEU A 271 -14.93 2.44 9.16
N LEU A 272 -14.60 3.35 10.08
CA LEU A 272 -13.22 3.82 10.25
C LEU A 272 -12.36 2.68 10.81
N LEU A 273 -11.22 2.44 10.16
CA LEU A 273 -10.21 1.51 10.62
C LEU A 273 -8.99 2.27 11.18
N MET A 274 -8.78 2.18 12.49
CA MET A 274 -7.55 2.61 13.15
C MET A 274 -6.49 1.50 13.05
N ASN A 275 -5.49 1.67 12.20
CA ASN A 275 -4.47 0.69 11.91
C ASN A 275 -3.13 1.04 12.58
N PHE A 276 -2.72 0.25 13.57
CA PHE A 276 -1.40 0.41 14.19
C PHE A 276 -0.32 -0.21 13.30
N ALA A 277 0.48 0.65 12.67
CA ALA A 277 1.57 0.31 11.79
C ALA A 277 2.92 0.61 12.45
N THR A 278 3.93 0.99 11.66
CA THR A 278 5.29 1.18 12.14
C THR A 278 5.99 2.30 11.40
N GLY A 279 6.68 3.17 12.14
CA GLY A 279 7.62 4.15 11.58
C GLY A 279 9.02 3.58 11.32
N CYS A 280 9.26 2.31 11.66
CA CYS A 280 10.53 1.60 11.39
C CYS A 280 10.69 1.17 9.92
N ILE A 281 10.20 2.00 9.00
CA ILE A 281 10.31 1.88 7.54
C ILE A 281 11.13 3.04 6.93
N PHE A 282 11.72 3.86 7.80
CA PHE A 282 12.65 4.93 7.44
C PHE A 282 14.02 4.74 8.10
N GLU A 283 15.06 5.28 7.49
CA GLU A 283 16.38 5.44 8.06
C GLU A 283 16.94 6.83 7.73
N TYR A 284 17.78 7.40 8.60
CA TYR A 284 18.46 8.67 8.32
C TYR A 284 19.19 8.61 6.96
N ASP A 285 19.06 9.68 6.18
CA ASP A 285 19.64 9.80 4.84
C ASP A 285 20.22 11.21 4.60
N GLU A 286 20.57 11.53 3.36
CA GLU A 286 21.15 12.83 3.00
C GLU A 286 20.17 14.01 3.20
N ASN A 287 18.86 13.76 3.06
CA ASN A 287 17.82 14.78 3.22
C ASN A 287 17.30 14.87 4.66
N HIS A 288 17.49 13.80 5.44
CA HIS A 288 17.17 13.69 6.85
C HIS A 288 18.41 13.23 7.63
N PRO A 289 19.46 14.06 7.76
CA PRO A 289 20.69 13.63 8.41
C PRO A 289 20.50 13.36 9.89
N LEU A 290 21.27 12.43 10.44
CA LEU A 290 21.31 12.16 11.89
C LEU A 290 21.63 13.45 12.66
N GLY A 291 20.77 13.82 13.61
CA GLY A 291 20.95 15.00 14.46
C GLY A 291 20.56 16.34 13.82
N SER A 292 19.96 16.33 12.63
CA SER A 292 19.51 17.55 11.95
C SER A 292 18.25 18.19 12.55
N GLY A 293 17.41 17.41 13.25
CA GLY A 293 16.07 17.83 13.66
C GLY A 293 15.04 17.79 12.52
N ILE A 294 15.42 17.32 11.34
CA ILE A 294 14.54 17.16 10.18
C ILE A 294 14.00 15.73 10.19
N GLY A 295 12.74 15.57 10.59
CA GLY A 295 12.06 14.28 10.64
C GLY A 295 11.37 13.93 9.31
N PHE A 296 11.20 12.63 9.06
CA PHE A 296 10.39 12.12 7.96
C PHE A 296 8.91 12.45 8.16
N LYS A 297 8.23 12.91 7.13
CA LYS A 297 6.81 13.26 7.09
C LYS A 297 5.93 12.10 6.67
N GLU A 298 4.62 12.28 6.80
CA GLU A 298 3.62 11.30 6.36
C GLU A 298 3.65 11.05 4.85
N GLU A 299 3.99 12.08 4.06
CA GLU A 299 4.03 12.03 2.60
C GLU A 299 5.32 11.41 2.05
N ASP A 300 6.35 11.25 2.87
CA ASP A 300 7.64 10.74 2.44
C ASP A 300 7.58 9.25 2.06
N THR A 301 8.37 8.90 1.05
CA THR A 301 8.48 7.52 0.58
C THR A 301 9.39 6.72 1.54
N PRO A 302 8.95 5.55 2.04
CA PRO A 302 9.79 4.70 2.87
C PRO A 302 11.13 4.37 2.20
N ASN A 303 12.23 4.68 2.89
CA ASN A 303 13.60 4.45 2.38
C ASN A 303 14.31 3.25 3.04
N PHE A 304 13.74 2.67 4.11
CA PHE A 304 14.35 1.53 4.82
C PHE A 304 13.63 0.21 4.55
N THR A 305 14.32 -0.69 3.85
CA THR A 305 13.84 -2.06 3.56
C THR A 305 14.77 -3.14 4.10
N GLY A 306 15.62 -2.80 5.09
CA GLY A 306 16.66 -3.68 5.64
C GLY A 306 16.17 -4.95 6.33
N SER A 307 14.86 -5.10 6.59
CA SER A 307 14.27 -6.36 7.04
C SER A 307 13.03 -6.71 6.23
N PHE A 308 12.73 -8.01 6.10
CA PHE A 308 11.50 -8.49 5.48
C PHE A 308 10.26 -7.88 6.16
N TYR A 309 10.28 -7.77 7.50
CA TYR A 309 9.23 -7.09 8.24
C TYR A 309 9.03 -5.64 7.76
N SER A 310 10.08 -4.82 7.75
CA SER A 310 10.00 -3.42 7.31
C SER A 310 9.55 -3.30 5.86
N LYS A 311 10.07 -4.15 4.97
CA LYS A 311 9.65 -4.20 3.56
C LYS A 311 8.16 -4.48 3.41
N THR A 312 7.62 -5.48 4.11
CA THR A 312 6.18 -5.78 4.06
C THR A 312 5.32 -4.65 4.62
N LYS A 313 5.78 -3.97 5.68
CA LYS A 313 5.04 -2.86 6.28
C LYS A 313 5.02 -1.61 5.40
N ALA A 314 6.12 -1.30 4.71
CA ALA A 314 6.15 -0.23 3.72
C ALA A 314 5.18 -0.50 2.56
N MET A 315 5.16 -1.74 2.03
CA MET A 315 4.21 -2.14 0.97
C MET A 315 2.75 -1.99 1.42
N VAL A 316 2.42 -2.42 2.63
CA VAL A 316 1.05 -2.34 3.15
C VAL A 316 0.63 -0.90 3.39
N GLU A 317 1.52 -0.05 3.92
CA GLU A 317 1.21 1.37 4.10
C GLU A 317 0.89 2.06 2.76
N GLU A 318 1.67 1.77 1.72
CA GLU A 318 1.41 2.31 0.37
C GLU A 318 0.05 1.88 -0.17
N LEU A 319 -0.29 0.59 -0.04
CA LEU A 319 -1.59 0.07 -0.47
C LEU A 319 -2.76 0.63 0.35
N LEU A 320 -2.56 0.90 1.65
CA LEU A 320 -3.59 1.46 2.51
C LEU A 320 -3.90 2.94 2.21
N LYS A 321 -3.07 3.66 1.44
CA LYS A 321 -3.38 5.03 0.98
C LYS A 321 -4.63 5.08 0.11
N GLU A 322 -4.94 4.00 -0.61
CA GLU A 322 -6.11 3.88 -1.47
C GLU A 322 -7.41 3.63 -0.69
N PHE A 323 -7.34 3.43 0.63
CA PHE A 323 -8.49 3.23 1.51
C PHE A 323 -8.80 4.49 2.30
N ASP A 324 -9.79 5.25 1.83
CA ASP A 324 -10.26 6.52 2.41
C ASP A 324 -10.91 6.39 3.81
N ASN A 325 -11.09 5.18 4.31
CA ASN A 325 -11.61 4.87 5.64
C ASN A 325 -10.52 4.44 6.64
N VAL A 326 -9.24 4.46 6.25
CA VAL A 326 -8.15 3.99 7.10
C VAL A 326 -7.39 5.16 7.73
N CYS A 327 -7.07 5.02 9.01
CA CYS A 327 -6.12 5.84 9.74
C CYS A 327 -4.90 4.99 10.11
N THR A 328 -3.75 5.25 9.48
CA THR A 328 -2.51 4.49 9.71
C THR A 328 -1.62 5.23 10.70
N LEU A 329 -1.31 4.59 11.82
CA LEU A 329 -0.51 5.15 12.91
C LEU A 329 0.90 4.54 12.92
N ARG A 330 1.92 5.33 12.58
CA ARG A 330 3.32 4.90 12.56
C ARG A 330 3.92 4.91 13.97
N VAL A 331 3.77 3.80 14.69
CA VAL A 331 4.38 3.60 16.01
C VAL A 331 5.87 3.30 15.88
N ARG A 332 6.72 3.77 16.79
CA ARG A 332 8.13 3.36 16.90
C ARG A 332 8.52 3.06 18.33
N MET A 333 9.34 2.02 18.51
CA MET A 333 9.97 1.63 19.78
C MET A 333 9.06 1.86 21.00
N PRO A 334 7.92 1.16 21.08
CA PRO A 334 6.89 1.46 22.07
C PRO A 334 7.39 1.30 23.52
N ILE A 335 7.01 2.27 24.35
CA ILE A 335 7.35 2.38 25.77
C ILE A 335 6.06 2.47 26.58
N SER A 336 6.02 1.84 27.76
CA SER A 336 4.93 2.05 28.72
C SER A 336 5.44 2.27 30.14
N SER A 337 4.53 2.68 31.02
CA SER A 337 4.73 2.71 32.48
C SER A 337 5.05 1.34 33.08
N ASP A 338 4.55 0.24 32.52
CA ASP A 338 4.91 -1.12 32.96
C ASP A 338 6.33 -1.51 32.52
N LEU A 339 7.31 -1.32 33.40
CA LEU A 339 8.72 -1.68 33.19
C LEU A 339 9.00 -3.19 33.35
N ASN A 340 8.02 -4.02 33.71
CA ASN A 340 8.18 -5.47 33.77
C ASN A 340 7.92 -6.14 32.41
N ASN A 341 7.24 -5.45 31.49
CA ASN A 341 6.89 -6.00 30.20
C ASN A 341 8.13 -6.19 29.31
N PRO A 342 8.46 -7.42 28.87
CA PRO A 342 9.65 -7.68 28.06
C PRO A 342 9.59 -7.07 26.66
N ARG A 343 8.44 -6.57 26.21
CA ARG A 343 8.30 -5.85 24.94
C ARG A 343 8.67 -4.38 25.05
N ASN A 344 8.62 -3.81 26.26
CA ASN A 344 8.92 -2.41 26.54
C ASN A 344 10.38 -2.10 26.18
N PHE A 345 10.58 -1.03 25.42
CA PHE A 345 11.90 -0.63 24.97
C PHE A 345 12.86 -0.37 26.14
N ILE A 346 12.41 0.31 27.21
CA ILE A 346 13.22 0.55 28.41
C ILE A 346 13.71 -0.77 29.02
N THR A 347 12.79 -1.71 29.23
CA THR A 347 13.08 -3.05 29.78
C THR A 347 14.02 -3.87 28.90
N LYS A 348 13.96 -3.69 27.58
CA LYS A 348 14.88 -4.36 26.65
C LYS A 348 16.29 -3.81 26.79
N ILE A 349 16.46 -2.50 26.69
CA ILE A 349 17.78 -1.88 26.70
C ILE A 349 18.46 -1.97 28.07
N SER A 350 17.70 -2.00 29.17
CA SER A 350 18.26 -2.20 30.51
C SER A 350 18.77 -3.62 30.76
N ARG A 351 18.38 -4.59 29.91
CA ARG A 351 18.84 -5.98 29.99
C ARG A 351 19.94 -6.33 29.00
N TYR A 352 20.25 -5.44 28.05
CA TYR A 352 21.32 -5.68 27.09
C TYR A 352 22.68 -5.43 27.72
N SER A 353 23.65 -6.28 27.39
CA SER A 353 25.03 -6.13 27.86
C SER A 353 25.69 -4.87 27.29
N LYS A 354 25.38 -4.53 26.03
CA LYS A 354 25.73 -3.23 25.45
C LYS A 354 24.61 -2.69 24.55
N VAL A 355 24.59 -1.37 24.37
CA VAL A 355 23.59 -0.66 23.56
C VAL A 355 24.24 0.25 22.52
N VAL A 356 23.59 0.41 21.37
CA VAL A 356 23.97 1.48 20.41
C VAL A 356 23.45 2.81 20.93
N ASN A 357 24.13 3.92 20.67
CA ASN A 357 23.66 5.24 21.12
C ASN A 357 23.19 6.11 19.95
N ILE A 358 21.98 5.85 19.45
CA ILE A 358 21.40 6.61 18.33
C ILE A 358 20.08 7.25 18.75
N PRO A 359 19.93 8.58 18.59
CA PRO A 359 18.66 9.28 18.73
C PRO A 359 17.56 8.68 17.84
N ASN A 360 16.39 8.46 18.42
CA ASN A 360 15.23 7.94 17.70
C ASN A 360 13.95 8.62 18.19
N SER A 361 12.98 8.79 17.29
CA SER A 361 11.60 9.03 17.68
C SER A 361 10.99 7.75 18.26
N MET A 362 10.24 7.89 19.35
CA MET A 362 9.65 6.77 20.08
C MET A 362 8.20 7.09 20.49
N THR A 363 7.43 6.05 20.79
CA THR A 363 6.02 6.16 21.16
C THR A 363 5.82 5.78 22.63
N VAL A 364 5.44 6.75 23.47
CA VAL A 364 5.02 6.48 24.85
C VAL A 364 3.53 6.12 24.87
N LEU A 365 3.23 4.82 25.03
CA LEU A 365 1.89 4.26 24.87
C LEU A 365 0.87 4.82 25.87
N ASP A 366 1.28 5.10 27.11
CA ASP A 366 0.41 5.65 28.15
C ASP A 366 -0.17 7.02 27.77
N GLU A 367 0.52 7.80 26.93
CA GLU A 367 0.03 9.08 26.40
C GLU A 367 -0.64 8.91 25.03
N LEU A 368 -0.01 8.16 24.12
CA LEU A 368 -0.41 8.10 22.72
C LEU A 368 -1.63 7.18 22.48
N LEU A 369 -1.83 6.10 23.24
CA LEU A 369 -3.00 5.25 23.04
C LEU A 369 -4.33 5.96 23.36
N PRO A 370 -4.45 6.75 24.45
CA PRO A 370 -5.59 7.64 24.65
C PRO A 370 -5.82 8.59 23.47
N ILE A 371 -4.75 9.19 22.92
CA ILE A 371 -4.84 10.05 21.73
C ILE A 371 -5.42 9.27 20.54
N SER A 372 -5.01 8.01 20.31
CA SER A 372 -5.56 7.20 19.21
C SER A 372 -7.08 6.97 19.31
N ILE A 373 -7.62 6.91 20.53
CA ILE A 373 -9.07 6.84 20.77
C ILE A 373 -9.73 8.17 20.42
N GLU A 374 -9.12 9.30 20.78
CA GLU A 374 -9.62 10.62 20.38
C GLU A 374 -9.55 10.82 18.86
N MET A 375 -8.50 10.33 18.20
CA MET A 375 -8.41 10.32 16.73
C MET A 375 -9.58 9.55 16.10
N ALA A 376 -9.94 8.39 16.66
CA ALA A 376 -11.09 7.63 16.21
C ALA A 376 -12.40 8.41 16.41
N LYS A 377 -12.60 9.02 17.59
CA LYS A 377 -13.77 9.88 17.88
C LYS A 377 -13.90 11.05 16.89
N ARG A 378 -12.77 11.61 16.46
CA ARG A 378 -12.68 12.70 15.47
C ARG A 378 -12.74 12.22 14.02
N ASN A 379 -12.87 10.91 13.77
CA ASN A 379 -12.86 10.31 12.43
C ASN A 379 -11.64 10.69 11.58
N LEU A 380 -10.47 10.80 12.22
CA LEU A 380 -9.23 11.10 11.50
C LEU A 380 -8.83 9.93 10.61
N LYS A 381 -8.24 10.25 9.46
CA LYS A 381 -7.89 9.31 8.38
C LYS A 381 -6.49 9.62 7.83
N GLY A 382 -6.01 8.77 6.93
CA GLY A 382 -4.69 8.89 6.33
C GLY A 382 -3.57 8.46 7.28
N ILE A 383 -2.34 8.76 6.88
CA ILE A 383 -1.14 8.38 7.63
C ILE A 383 -0.86 9.42 8.71
N TRP A 384 -0.34 8.98 9.87
CA TRP A 384 0.09 9.82 10.97
C TRP A 384 1.40 9.27 11.56
N ASN A 385 2.42 10.11 11.65
CA ASN A 385 3.59 9.85 12.46
C ASN A 385 3.17 9.81 13.94
N PHE A 386 3.24 8.63 14.55
CA PHE A 386 2.62 8.36 15.85
C PHE A 386 3.66 8.15 16.95
N THR A 387 4.58 9.11 17.03
CA THR A 387 5.65 9.21 18.03
C THR A 387 5.55 10.54 18.75
N ASN A 388 6.07 10.60 19.96
CA ASN A 388 6.23 11.86 20.67
C ASN A 388 7.19 12.79 19.89
N PRO A 389 6.98 14.13 19.90
CA PRO A 389 7.89 15.08 19.27
C PRO A 389 9.31 15.00 19.82
N GLY A 390 10.28 15.14 18.91
CA GLY A 390 11.71 15.06 19.21
C GLY A 390 12.26 13.62 19.24
N VAL A 391 13.51 13.52 19.68
CA VAL A 391 14.26 12.27 19.73
C VAL A 391 14.88 12.04 21.10
N VAL A 392 15.10 10.76 21.41
CA VAL A 392 15.86 10.34 22.59
C VAL A 392 16.80 9.21 22.18
N SER A 393 18.03 9.26 22.65
CA SER A 393 19.04 8.23 22.44
C SER A 393 18.96 7.15 23.52
N HIS A 394 19.63 6.02 23.30
CA HIS A 394 19.60 4.92 24.25
C HIS A 394 20.29 5.31 25.57
N ASN A 395 21.40 6.06 25.50
CA ASN A 395 22.10 6.53 26.69
C ASN A 395 21.23 7.47 27.51
N GLU A 396 20.52 8.41 26.89
CA GLU A 396 19.63 9.32 27.62
C GLU A 396 18.51 8.55 28.35
N VAL A 397 17.96 7.49 27.75
CA VAL A 397 16.97 6.64 28.43
C VAL A 397 17.60 5.85 29.58
N LEU A 398 18.82 5.32 29.42
CA LEU A 398 19.53 4.58 30.48
C LEU A 398 20.01 5.50 31.62
N GLU A 399 20.32 6.76 31.33
CA GLU A 399 20.58 7.79 32.34
C GLU A 399 19.31 8.04 33.17
N MET A 400 18.15 8.24 32.52
CA MET A 400 16.88 8.35 33.24
C MET A 400 16.57 7.08 34.05
N TYR A 401 16.85 5.89 33.50
CA TYR A 401 16.67 4.63 34.22
C TYR A 401 17.56 4.56 35.47
N ARG A 402 18.83 4.94 35.35
CA ARG A 402 19.74 5.00 36.50
C ARG A 402 19.24 5.98 37.55
N ASP A 403 18.86 7.19 37.13
CA ASP A 403 18.54 8.27 38.05
C ASP A 403 17.18 8.10 38.74
N TYR A 404 16.22 7.40 38.13
CA TYR A 404 14.87 7.20 38.69
C TYR A 404 14.62 5.79 39.23
N ILE A 405 15.26 4.76 38.67
CA ILE A 405 14.89 3.36 38.94
C ILE A 405 16.00 2.60 39.69
N ASP A 406 17.24 2.74 39.27
CA ASP A 406 18.38 1.98 39.81
C ASP A 406 19.69 2.77 39.74
N SER A 407 20.04 3.46 40.84
CA SER A 407 21.21 4.35 40.90
C SER A 407 22.54 3.65 40.63
N ASP A 408 22.61 2.33 40.83
CA ASP A 408 23.82 1.52 40.62
C ASP A 408 23.89 0.94 39.20
N PHE A 409 22.89 1.21 38.36
CA PHE A 409 22.82 0.69 37.00
C PHE A 409 23.98 1.17 36.12
N LYS A 410 24.59 0.23 35.40
CA LYS A 410 25.71 0.46 34.48
C LYS A 410 25.44 -0.19 33.14
N TRP A 411 25.91 0.43 32.07
CA TRP A 411 25.86 -0.11 30.71
C TRP A 411 27.15 0.15 29.96
N ALA A 412 27.30 -0.51 28.81
CA ALA A 412 28.36 -0.26 27.85
C ALA A 412 27.77 0.04 26.46
N ASN A 413 28.55 0.65 25.59
CA ASN A 413 28.12 0.99 24.23
C ASN A 413 28.73 0.06 23.17
N PHE A 414 28.03 -0.04 22.03
CA PHE A 414 28.55 -0.60 20.77
C PHE A 414 28.70 0.49 19.71
N THR A 415 29.65 0.32 18.80
CA THR A 415 29.61 0.97 17.48
C THR A 415 28.56 0.29 16.58
N LEU A 416 28.12 0.97 15.52
CA LEU A 416 27.19 0.39 14.55
C LEU A 416 27.75 -0.87 13.87
N GLU A 417 29.05 -0.89 13.61
CA GLU A 417 29.76 -2.01 13.01
C GLU A 417 29.79 -3.24 13.94
N GLU A 418 29.92 -3.02 15.26
CA GLU A 418 29.84 -4.09 16.25
C GLU A 418 28.41 -4.62 16.35
N GLN A 419 27.40 -3.75 16.29
CA GLN A 419 26.00 -4.15 16.31
C GLN A 419 25.63 -5.00 15.08
N ALA A 420 26.12 -4.62 13.90
CA ALA A 420 25.86 -5.35 12.65
C ALA A 420 26.33 -6.81 12.69
N LYS A 421 27.35 -7.13 13.50
CA LYS A 421 27.87 -8.50 13.66
C LYS A 421 27.00 -9.40 14.52
N VAL A 422 26.04 -8.85 15.29
CA VAL A 422 25.22 -9.61 16.25
C VAL A 422 23.74 -9.69 15.88
N ILE A 423 23.29 -8.92 14.88
CA ILE A 423 21.89 -8.90 14.42
C ILE A 423 21.74 -9.63 13.09
N VAL A 424 20.60 -10.30 12.89
CA VAL A 424 20.29 -10.98 11.62
C VAL A 424 19.86 -9.99 10.53
N ALA A 425 19.16 -8.92 10.93
CA ALA A 425 18.70 -7.87 10.02
C ALA A 425 19.00 -6.48 10.61
N PRO A 426 19.38 -5.50 9.77
CA PRO A 426 19.53 -4.10 10.14
C PRO A 426 18.35 -3.52 10.93
N ARG A 427 18.62 -2.50 11.74
CA ARG A 427 17.61 -1.77 12.54
C ARG A 427 17.43 -0.36 11.99
N SER A 428 16.17 0.05 11.87
CA SER A 428 15.78 1.40 11.48
C SER A 428 16.14 2.41 12.56
N ASN A 429 16.85 3.48 12.17
CA ASN A 429 17.10 4.65 13.00
C ASN A 429 16.64 5.91 12.26
N ASN A 430 15.73 6.68 12.84
CA ASN A 430 15.20 7.89 12.21
C ASN A 430 14.57 8.84 13.24
N GLU A 431 14.30 10.06 12.78
CA GLU A 431 13.40 11.02 13.40
C GLU A 431 12.12 11.11 12.56
N MET A 432 10.97 11.18 13.22
CA MET A 432 9.67 11.36 12.57
C MET A 432 9.16 12.77 12.85
N ASP A 433 8.71 13.48 11.82
CA ASP A 433 8.11 14.80 11.98
C ASP A 433 6.75 14.65 12.67
N ALA A 434 6.65 15.16 13.90
CA ALA A 434 5.43 15.08 14.70
C ALA A 434 4.49 16.29 14.50
N SER A 435 4.81 17.22 13.59
CA SER A 435 4.09 18.50 13.44
C SER A 435 2.60 18.28 13.12
N LYS A 436 2.28 17.30 12.28
CA LYS A 436 0.89 16.97 11.94
C LYS A 436 0.10 16.53 13.17
N LEU A 437 0.64 15.58 13.95
CA LEU A 437 0.02 15.10 15.17
C LEU A 437 -0.06 16.18 16.25
N LYS A 438 1.02 16.94 16.46
CA LYS A 438 1.10 18.02 17.45
C LYS A 438 0.16 19.18 17.13
N LYS A 439 -0.12 19.44 15.85
CA LYS A 439 -1.12 20.43 15.43
C LYS A 439 -2.54 20.01 15.85
N GLU A 440 -2.86 18.72 15.75
CA GLU A 440 -4.17 18.16 16.12
C GLU A 440 -4.32 17.96 17.65
N PHE A 441 -3.20 17.69 18.34
CA PHE A 441 -3.11 17.49 19.78
C PHE A 441 -2.00 18.37 20.39
N PRO A 442 -2.27 19.68 20.61
CA PRO A 442 -1.28 20.61 21.15
C PRO A 442 -0.74 20.23 22.54
N GLU A 443 -1.47 19.42 23.29
CA GLU A 443 -1.09 18.89 24.61
C GLU A 443 -0.02 17.80 24.56
N LEU A 444 0.25 17.20 23.39
CA LEU A 444 1.18 16.08 23.22
C LEU A 444 2.60 16.45 23.69
N LEU A 445 3.12 15.77 24.71
CA LEU A 445 4.43 16.08 25.27
C LEU A 445 5.57 15.62 24.38
N SER A 446 6.71 16.32 24.44
CA SER A 446 7.94 15.85 23.81
C SER A 446 8.38 14.51 24.40
N ILE A 447 9.20 13.75 23.67
CA ILE A 447 9.59 12.39 24.10
C ILE A 447 10.22 12.36 25.50
N LYS A 448 11.09 13.33 25.83
CA LYS A 448 11.76 13.38 27.14
C LYS A 448 10.78 13.71 28.28
N GLU A 449 9.91 14.70 28.08
CA GLU A 449 8.89 15.08 29.07
C GLU A 449 7.87 13.97 29.27
N SER A 450 7.44 13.32 28.19
CA SER A 450 6.52 12.18 28.24
C SER A 450 7.13 10.99 28.96
N LEU A 451 8.42 10.69 28.73
CA LEU A 451 9.12 9.62 29.44
C LEU A 451 9.17 9.86 30.94
N ILE A 452 9.53 11.08 31.34
CA ILE A 452 9.59 11.46 32.76
C ILE A 452 8.20 11.28 33.39
N LYS A 453 7.17 11.93 32.82
CA LYS A 453 5.82 11.95 33.38
C LYS A 453 5.15 10.57 33.45
N TYR A 454 5.24 9.78 32.38
CA TYR A 454 4.46 8.56 32.25
C TYR A 454 5.25 7.28 32.53
N ALA A 455 6.57 7.26 32.34
CA ALA A 455 7.38 6.05 32.52
C ALA A 455 8.25 6.09 33.78
N PHE A 456 8.95 7.19 34.06
CA PHE A 456 9.96 7.23 35.13
C PHE A 456 9.43 7.74 36.48
N GLU A 457 8.71 8.86 36.54
CA GLU A 457 8.17 9.40 37.78
C GLU A 457 7.25 8.41 38.51
N PRO A 458 6.30 7.71 37.84
CA PRO A 458 5.43 6.74 38.52
C PRO A 458 6.16 5.50 39.02
N ASN A 459 7.36 5.22 38.50
CA ASN A 459 8.18 4.07 38.86
C ASN A 459 9.39 4.43 39.72
N LYS A 460 9.50 5.70 40.17
CA LYS A 460 10.66 6.19 40.90
C LYS A 460 10.85 5.37 42.18
N ARG A 461 12.03 4.78 42.34
CA ARG A 461 12.41 4.10 43.58
C ARG A 461 13.05 5.11 44.52
N THR A 462 12.52 5.18 45.75
CA THR A 462 13.06 5.99 46.85
C THR A 462 14.27 5.34 47.47
#